data_AF-F6ZP37-F1
#
_entry.id   AF-F6ZP37-F1
#
_cell.length_a   1.000
_cell.length_b   1.000
_cell.length_c   1.000
_cell.angle_alpha   90.00
_cell.angle_beta   90.00
_cell.angle_gamma   90.00
#
_symmetry.space_group_name_H-M   'P 1'
#
loop_
_entity.id
_entity.type
_entity.pdbx_description
1 polymer ?
#
loop_
_entity_poly.entity_id
_entity_poly.type
_entity_poly.pdbx_seq_one_letter_code
_entity_poly.pdbx_strand_id
1 'polypeptide(L)'
;MCTLPKQSFTEKLEKFNDQHYEMVAKLVYGIFNPVNLKVLHMIFPEAFTECKEKQAALQEFAGGQIWQEGNQKNGQLLSVLSWVHESEDNETIKMISEVFPEELNFSTEPVHGLMFTPMDVVSLSYIFSKNNFNFSQISVRNVQFMGNTFDLFTKALACAKKIDSLDVSGVAMGNEGARSLVQCLEKINKLEMLGCGVGGGGVKYLAEKIKTLSTPMELLDLTGNRIGNNGAKKLCVCLHKVRSLYLEQCELSGDGIKQLAQRIRRLDEPMVELHLGSNNIEDVTDDLLRCLPKINQLHVNECTLPHIKL
;
A
#
# COMPACT_ATOMS: atom_id res chain seq x y z
N MET A 1 -13.67 23.41 -39.07
CA MET A 1 -13.94 22.64 -40.31
C MET A 1 -12.62 22.40 -41.01
N CYS A 2 -12.22 21.13 -41.15
CA CYS A 2 -11.21 20.68 -42.11
C CYS A 2 -11.62 19.27 -42.49
N THR A 3 -12.25 19.11 -43.66
CA THR A 3 -12.81 17.83 -44.12
C THR A 3 -11.76 17.09 -44.93
N LEU A 4 -11.16 16.06 -44.34
CA LEU A 4 -10.46 15.02 -45.10
C LEU A 4 -11.52 14.13 -45.80
N PRO A 5 -11.41 13.86 -47.11
CA PRO A 5 -12.41 13.06 -47.83
C PRO A 5 -12.46 11.61 -47.32
N LYS A 6 -13.68 11.15 -46.98
CA LYS A 6 -14.02 9.86 -46.35
C LYS A 6 -13.36 8.62 -46.99
N GLN A 7 -13.15 8.64 -48.31
CA GLN A 7 -12.54 7.54 -49.07
C GLN A 7 -11.04 7.36 -48.78
N SER A 8 -10.29 8.45 -48.56
CA SER A 8 -8.85 8.39 -48.27
C SER A 8 -8.55 7.86 -46.86
N PHE A 9 -9.53 7.91 -45.95
CA PHE A 9 -9.41 7.45 -44.56
C PHE A 9 -9.68 5.94 -44.44
N THR A 10 -10.69 5.42 -45.14
CA THR A 10 -11.00 3.99 -45.16
C THR A 10 -9.88 3.16 -45.78
N GLU A 11 -9.30 3.62 -46.89
CA GLU A 11 -8.14 2.96 -47.53
C GLU A 11 -6.86 2.99 -46.68
N LYS A 12 -6.74 3.92 -45.73
CA LYS A 12 -5.62 3.98 -44.78
C LYS A 12 -5.84 3.07 -43.57
N LEU A 13 -7.08 2.96 -43.07
CA LEU A 13 -7.46 2.05 -41.99
C LEU A 13 -7.21 0.58 -42.34
N GLU A 14 -7.53 0.16 -43.56
CA GLU A 14 -7.35 -1.24 -44.00
C GLU A 14 -5.89 -1.63 -44.27
N LYS A 15 -4.95 -0.67 -44.26
CA LYS A 15 -3.51 -0.89 -44.48
C LYS A 15 -2.67 -0.85 -43.20
N PHE A 16 -3.26 -0.58 -42.04
CA PHE A 16 -2.54 -0.57 -40.76
C PHE A 16 -2.32 -2.00 -40.25
N ASN A 17 -1.13 -2.54 -40.53
CA ASN A 17 -0.61 -3.76 -39.91
C ASN A 17 0.18 -3.49 -38.61
N ASP A 18 -0.01 -2.30 -38.02
CA ASP A 18 0.75 -1.83 -36.86
C ASP A 18 -0.19 -1.44 -35.71
N GLN A 19 -0.05 -2.12 -34.57
CA GLN A 19 -0.89 -1.98 -33.38
C GLN A 19 -0.87 -0.57 -32.77
N HIS A 20 0.10 0.27 -33.12
CA HIS A 20 0.19 1.64 -32.60
C HIS A 20 -0.93 2.57 -33.13
N TYR A 21 -1.56 2.29 -34.27
CA TYR A 21 -2.63 3.14 -34.83
C TYR A 21 -4.05 2.77 -34.37
N GLU A 22 -4.26 1.56 -33.86
CA GLU A 22 -5.49 1.16 -33.15
C GLU A 22 -5.64 1.97 -31.85
N MET A 23 -4.52 2.23 -31.17
CA MET A 23 -4.43 3.05 -29.96
C MET A 23 -4.81 4.52 -30.23
N VAL A 24 -4.43 5.07 -31.39
CA VAL A 24 -4.80 6.43 -31.82
C VAL A 24 -6.31 6.56 -32.10
N ALA A 25 -6.96 5.50 -32.60
CA ALA A 25 -8.42 5.48 -32.78
C ALA A 25 -9.19 5.42 -31.45
N LYS A 26 -8.64 4.72 -30.45
CA LYS A 26 -9.14 4.73 -29.06
C LYS A 26 -8.93 6.10 -28.40
N LEU A 27 -7.83 6.78 -28.71
CA LEU A 27 -7.47 8.11 -28.20
C LEU A 27 -8.34 9.26 -28.75
N VAL A 28 -8.71 9.23 -30.04
CA VAL A 28 -9.51 10.32 -30.68
C VAL A 28 -10.97 10.34 -30.22
N TYR A 29 -11.46 9.26 -29.60
CA TYR A 29 -12.86 9.11 -29.21
C TYR A 29 -13.10 8.82 -27.73
N GLY A 30 -12.05 8.63 -26.93
CA GLY A 30 -12.17 8.23 -25.53
C GLY A 30 -12.74 9.27 -24.58
N ILE A 31 -12.74 10.59 -24.91
CA ILE A 31 -13.14 11.60 -23.92
C ILE A 31 -14.24 12.61 -24.35
N PHE A 32 -14.17 13.47 -25.38
CA PHE A 32 -15.31 14.39 -25.64
C PHE A 32 -15.45 14.89 -27.09
N ASN A 33 -16.45 14.41 -27.84
CA ASN A 33 -17.08 15.19 -28.93
C ASN A 33 -18.53 14.75 -29.23
N PRO A 34 -19.57 15.51 -28.81
CA PRO A 34 -20.98 15.21 -29.04
C PRO A 34 -21.42 15.08 -30.51
N VAL A 35 -20.69 15.70 -31.44
CA VAL A 35 -21.03 15.70 -32.87
C VAL A 35 -20.61 14.39 -33.53
N ASN A 36 -19.48 13.81 -33.11
CA ASN A 36 -18.97 12.55 -33.67
C ASN A 36 -19.59 11.32 -33.00
N LEU A 37 -20.18 11.48 -31.81
CA LEU A 37 -20.90 10.46 -31.03
C LEU A 37 -22.05 9.79 -31.83
N LYS A 38 -22.82 10.57 -32.61
CA LYS A 38 -23.94 10.02 -33.40
C LYS A 38 -23.49 9.10 -34.52
N VAL A 39 -22.38 9.41 -35.18
CA VAL A 39 -21.88 8.63 -36.32
C VAL A 39 -21.21 7.35 -35.84
N LEU A 40 -20.42 7.43 -34.76
CA LEU A 40 -19.81 6.24 -34.19
C LEU A 40 -20.82 5.29 -33.54
N HIS A 41 -21.89 5.79 -32.91
CA HIS A 41 -22.93 4.92 -32.32
C HIS A 41 -23.62 4.04 -33.35
N MET A 42 -23.65 4.47 -34.62
CA MET A 42 -24.17 3.64 -35.72
C MET A 42 -23.20 2.54 -36.15
N ILE A 43 -21.90 2.68 -35.91
CA ILE A 43 -20.85 1.76 -36.35
C ILE A 43 -20.46 0.78 -35.23
N PHE A 44 -20.40 1.26 -33.98
CA PHE A 44 -19.96 0.49 -32.81
C PHE A 44 -20.92 0.67 -31.62
N PRO A 45 -22.17 0.18 -31.70
CA PRO A 45 -23.17 0.40 -30.65
C PRO A 45 -22.75 -0.12 -29.27
N GLU A 46 -22.00 -1.23 -29.21
CA GLU A 46 -21.54 -1.84 -27.95
C GLU A 46 -20.47 -0.99 -27.23
N ALA A 47 -19.58 -0.31 -27.98
CA ALA A 47 -18.57 0.57 -27.41
C ALA A 47 -19.18 1.79 -26.67
N PHE A 48 -20.42 2.18 -27.02
CA PHE A 48 -21.13 3.26 -26.32
C PHE A 48 -21.78 2.81 -25.01
N THR A 49 -22.09 1.53 -24.85
CA THR A 49 -22.54 0.98 -23.57
C THR A 49 -21.39 1.06 -22.55
N GLU A 50 -20.20 0.60 -22.93
CA GLU A 50 -18.99 0.71 -22.13
C GLU A 50 -18.67 2.18 -21.78
N CYS A 51 -18.80 3.10 -22.75
CA CYS A 51 -18.57 4.53 -22.52
C CYS A 51 -19.54 5.13 -21.48
N LYS A 52 -20.84 4.76 -21.53
CA LYS A 52 -21.83 5.22 -20.54
C LYS A 52 -21.54 4.68 -19.14
N GLU A 53 -21.09 3.43 -19.04
CA GLU A 53 -20.68 2.83 -17.77
C GLU A 53 -19.46 3.56 -17.18
N LYS A 54 -18.44 3.85 -18.01
CA LYS A 54 -17.27 4.65 -17.61
C LYS A 54 -17.68 6.05 -17.15
N GLN A 55 -18.56 6.71 -17.90
CA GLN A 55 -19.04 8.04 -17.57
C GLN A 55 -19.82 8.06 -16.24
N ALA A 56 -20.71 7.09 -16.03
CA ALA A 56 -21.46 6.96 -14.78
C ALA A 56 -20.51 6.72 -13.61
N ALA A 57 -19.57 5.79 -13.73
CA ALA A 57 -18.59 5.52 -12.69
C ALA A 57 -17.66 6.71 -12.41
N LEU A 58 -17.24 7.48 -13.42
CA LEU A 58 -16.49 8.72 -13.22
C LEU A 58 -17.33 9.80 -12.50
N GLN A 59 -18.63 9.89 -12.79
CA GLN A 59 -19.54 10.79 -12.07
C GLN A 59 -19.75 10.36 -10.62
N GLU A 60 -19.89 9.07 -10.35
CA GLU A 60 -19.96 8.51 -8.99
C GLU A 60 -18.65 8.75 -8.23
N PHE A 61 -17.50 8.56 -8.89
CA PHE A 61 -16.17 8.86 -8.35
C PHE A 61 -16.07 10.33 -7.94
N ALA A 62 -16.41 11.23 -8.87
CA ALA A 62 -16.40 12.68 -8.65
C ALA A 62 -17.36 13.12 -7.53
N GLY A 63 -18.51 12.47 -7.43
CA GLY A 63 -19.49 12.67 -6.35
C GLY A 63 -19.09 12.05 -5.02
N GLY A 64 -17.93 11.38 -4.95
CA GLY A 64 -17.42 10.70 -3.76
C GLY A 64 -18.18 9.42 -3.37
N GLN A 65 -19.08 8.94 -4.24
CA GLN A 65 -19.94 7.78 -3.97
C GLN A 65 -19.15 6.47 -4.00
N ILE A 66 -18.06 6.41 -4.78
CA ILE A 66 -17.17 5.25 -4.85
C ILE A 66 -16.44 5.01 -3.50
N TRP A 67 -16.29 6.05 -2.68
CA TRP A 67 -15.59 5.97 -1.39
C TRP A 67 -16.47 5.50 -0.23
N GLN A 68 -17.79 5.44 -0.40
CA GLN A 68 -18.70 5.04 0.69
C GLN A 68 -18.67 3.53 0.93
N GLU A 69 -18.63 3.13 2.21
CA GLU A 69 -18.37 1.76 2.68
C GLU A 69 -19.07 0.63 1.90
N GLY A 70 -18.29 -0.40 1.57
CA GLY A 70 -18.73 -1.66 0.98
C GLY A 70 -17.65 -2.27 0.08
N ASN A 71 -17.24 -3.52 0.36
CA ASN A 71 -16.21 -4.27 -0.39
C ASN A 71 -16.45 -4.32 -1.92
N GLN A 72 -17.66 -4.03 -2.40
CA GLN A 72 -18.01 -4.06 -3.83
C GLN A 72 -17.41 -2.90 -4.64
N LYS A 73 -16.84 -1.86 -4.02
CA LYS A 73 -16.38 -0.67 -4.74
C LYS A 73 -14.88 -0.63 -5.06
N ASN A 74 -14.08 -1.54 -4.50
CA ASN A 74 -12.63 -1.59 -4.74
C ASN A 74 -12.30 -1.88 -6.21
N GLY A 75 -13.03 -2.81 -6.84
CA GLY A 75 -12.86 -3.10 -8.27
C GLY A 75 -13.30 -1.95 -9.18
N GLN A 76 -14.36 -1.22 -8.80
CA GLN A 76 -14.82 -0.03 -9.52
C GLN A 76 -13.79 1.10 -9.43
N LEU A 77 -13.22 1.33 -8.23
CA LEU A 77 -12.12 2.26 -8.03
C LEU A 77 -10.94 1.94 -8.95
N LEU A 78 -10.40 0.72 -8.90
CA LEU A 78 -9.28 0.32 -9.75
C LEU A 78 -9.58 0.49 -11.25
N SER A 79 -10.81 0.20 -11.67
CA SER A 79 -11.27 0.41 -13.04
C SER A 79 -11.25 1.90 -13.42
N VAL A 80 -11.76 2.78 -12.56
CA VAL A 80 -11.70 4.23 -12.76
C VAL A 80 -10.25 4.70 -12.88
N LEU A 81 -9.36 4.25 -12.00
CA LEU A 81 -7.94 4.60 -12.07
C LEU A 81 -7.29 4.13 -13.37
N SER A 82 -7.64 2.93 -13.86
CA SER A 82 -7.17 2.42 -15.15
C SER A 82 -7.63 3.30 -16.31
N TRP A 83 -8.92 3.64 -16.38
CA TRP A 83 -9.44 4.48 -17.46
C TRP A 83 -8.82 5.88 -17.48
N VAL A 84 -8.54 6.42 -16.31
CA VAL A 84 -7.92 7.74 -16.16
C VAL A 84 -6.48 7.70 -16.61
N HIS A 85 -5.74 6.67 -16.22
CA HIS A 85 -4.39 6.43 -16.70
C HIS A 85 -4.36 6.23 -18.22
N GLU A 86 -5.25 5.39 -18.77
CA GLU A 86 -5.41 5.16 -20.22
C GLU A 86 -5.75 6.43 -21.01
N SER A 87 -6.49 7.36 -20.40
CA SER A 87 -6.88 8.59 -21.06
C SER A 87 -5.74 9.58 -21.26
N GLU A 88 -4.74 9.54 -20.38
CA GLU A 88 -3.66 10.53 -20.25
C GLU A 88 -4.15 12.00 -20.24
N ASP A 89 -5.42 12.24 -19.87
CA ASP A 89 -6.04 13.56 -19.92
C ASP A 89 -5.76 14.38 -18.66
N ASN A 90 -5.02 15.47 -18.80
CA ASN A 90 -4.59 16.30 -17.67
C ASN A 90 -5.76 16.95 -16.92
N GLU A 91 -6.87 17.27 -17.59
CA GLU A 91 -8.05 17.83 -16.92
C GLU A 91 -8.72 16.79 -16.02
N THR A 92 -8.89 15.56 -16.52
CA THR A 92 -9.42 14.43 -15.77
C THR A 92 -8.51 14.05 -14.59
N ILE A 93 -7.18 14.03 -14.79
CA ILE A 93 -6.21 13.79 -13.71
C ILE A 93 -6.31 14.86 -12.62
N LYS A 94 -6.44 16.13 -13.00
CA LYS A 94 -6.62 17.23 -12.06
C LYS A 94 -7.94 17.14 -11.30
N MET A 95 -9.03 16.83 -12.01
CA MET A 95 -10.34 16.64 -11.39
C MET A 95 -10.28 15.51 -10.34
N ILE A 96 -9.61 14.41 -10.67
CA ILE A 96 -9.46 13.26 -9.77
C ILE A 96 -8.65 13.61 -8.55
N SER A 97 -7.58 14.41 -8.69
CA SER A 97 -6.77 14.78 -7.53
C SER A 97 -7.46 15.72 -6.56
N GLU A 98 -8.46 16.48 -7.01
CA GLU A 98 -9.31 17.31 -6.15
C GLU A 98 -10.31 16.50 -5.31
N VAL A 99 -10.68 15.28 -5.76
CA VAL A 99 -11.67 14.41 -5.09
C VAL A 99 -11.09 13.10 -4.57
N PHE A 100 -9.78 12.88 -4.74
CA PHE A 100 -9.10 11.66 -4.29
C PHE A 100 -9.07 11.62 -2.76
N PRO A 101 -9.44 10.50 -2.12
CA PRO A 101 -9.58 10.44 -0.69
C PRO A 101 -8.20 10.37 -0.03
N GLU A 102 -8.14 10.86 1.19
CA GLU A 102 -6.98 10.67 2.07
C GLU A 102 -6.93 9.24 2.62
N GLU A 103 -8.03 8.49 2.55
CA GLU A 103 -8.15 7.10 2.99
C GLU A 103 -8.43 6.16 1.81
N LEU A 104 -7.54 5.17 1.62
CA LEU A 104 -7.71 4.09 0.65
C LEU A 104 -7.82 2.76 1.37
N ASN A 105 -8.92 2.04 1.18
CA ASN A 105 -9.11 0.73 1.76
C ASN A 105 -9.42 -0.33 0.70
N PHE A 106 -8.38 -1.03 0.26
CA PHE A 106 -8.47 -2.18 -0.64
C PHE A 106 -8.55 -3.51 0.11
N SER A 107 -8.70 -3.49 1.43
CA SER A 107 -8.75 -4.71 2.24
C SER A 107 -9.89 -5.63 1.81
N THR A 108 -9.64 -6.93 1.88
CA THR A 108 -10.66 -7.94 1.65
C THR A 108 -10.79 -8.90 2.81
N GLU A 109 -11.95 -9.53 2.90
CA GLU A 109 -12.11 -10.71 3.74
C GLU A 109 -11.18 -11.83 3.25
N PRO A 110 -10.59 -12.65 4.14
CA PRO A 110 -9.59 -13.67 3.77
C PRO A 110 -10.02 -14.69 2.70
N VAL A 111 -11.32 -14.83 2.46
CA VAL A 111 -11.94 -15.81 1.55
C VAL A 111 -12.32 -15.25 0.16
N HIS A 112 -12.34 -13.93 -0.01
CA HIS A 112 -12.69 -13.27 -1.28
C HIS A 112 -11.59 -12.26 -1.65
N GLY A 113 -10.45 -12.78 -2.13
CA GLY A 113 -9.26 -11.96 -2.35
C GLY A 113 -9.37 -11.05 -3.57
N LEU A 114 -9.18 -9.74 -3.35
CA LEU A 114 -8.80 -8.83 -4.43
C LEU A 114 -7.37 -9.16 -4.86
N MET A 115 -7.13 -9.21 -6.17
CA MET A 115 -5.80 -9.41 -6.74
C MET A 115 -5.37 -8.17 -7.49
N PHE A 116 -4.29 -7.52 -7.04
CA PHE A 116 -3.64 -6.47 -7.80
C PHE A 116 -2.88 -7.06 -8.97
N THR A 117 -3.30 -6.66 -10.16
CA THR A 117 -2.61 -6.89 -11.42
C THR A 117 -1.54 -5.82 -11.65
N PRO A 118 -0.61 -6.04 -12.59
CA PRO A 118 0.33 -4.99 -12.98
C PRO A 118 -0.36 -3.69 -13.43
N MET A 119 -1.50 -3.78 -14.12
CA MET A 119 -2.22 -2.60 -14.62
C MET A 119 -2.82 -1.77 -13.49
N ASP A 120 -3.37 -2.41 -12.44
CA ASP A 120 -3.90 -1.72 -11.27
C ASP A 120 -2.83 -0.84 -10.62
N VAL A 121 -1.65 -1.42 -10.42
CA VAL A 121 -0.52 -0.75 -9.78
C VAL A 121 0.11 0.31 -10.66
N VAL A 122 0.23 0.07 -11.98
CA VAL A 122 0.72 1.11 -12.90
C VAL A 122 -0.22 2.31 -12.90
N SER A 123 -1.53 2.08 -12.86
CA SER A 123 -2.53 3.16 -12.82
C SER A 123 -2.48 3.95 -11.51
N LEU A 124 -2.32 3.26 -10.36
CA LEU A 124 -2.04 3.92 -9.09
C LEU A 124 -0.74 4.73 -9.13
N SER A 125 0.33 4.14 -9.65
CA SER A 125 1.64 4.79 -9.77
C SER A 125 1.56 6.05 -10.62
N TYR A 126 0.87 5.97 -11.75
CA TYR A 126 0.64 7.10 -12.64
C TYR A 126 -0.07 8.23 -11.87
N ILE A 127 -1.18 7.94 -11.20
CA ILE A 127 -1.98 8.93 -10.48
C ILE A 127 -1.19 9.53 -9.30
N PHE A 128 -0.47 8.70 -8.53
CA PHE A 128 0.36 9.15 -7.41
C PHE A 128 1.56 9.98 -7.89
N SER A 129 2.13 9.68 -9.06
CA SER A 129 3.27 10.44 -9.61
C SER A 129 2.90 11.85 -10.09
N LYS A 130 1.62 12.08 -10.42
CA LYS A 130 1.12 13.35 -10.94
C LYS A 130 0.63 14.29 -9.84
N ASN A 131 0.54 13.83 -8.60
CA ASN A 131 -0.15 14.54 -7.52
C ASN A 131 0.58 14.41 -6.19
N ASN A 132 0.46 15.44 -5.34
CA ASN A 132 1.12 15.48 -4.03
C ASN A 132 0.19 15.00 -2.91
N PHE A 133 -0.28 13.75 -3.01
CA PHE A 133 -1.24 13.20 -2.05
C PHE A 133 -0.63 13.05 -0.64
N ASN A 134 -1.44 13.41 0.36
CA ASN A 134 -1.22 13.08 1.76
C ASN A 134 -2.32 12.09 2.14
N PHE A 135 -1.92 10.87 2.46
CA PHE A 135 -2.86 9.84 2.88
C PHE A 135 -2.88 9.77 4.40
N SER A 136 -4.06 9.82 5.00
CA SER A 136 -4.23 9.46 6.41
C SER A 136 -4.11 7.94 6.58
N GLN A 137 -4.62 7.16 5.63
CA GLN A 137 -4.53 5.70 5.68
C GLN A 137 -4.52 5.05 4.29
N ILE A 138 -3.68 4.05 4.11
CA ILE A 138 -3.76 3.09 3.00
C ILE A 138 -3.78 1.69 3.60
N SER A 139 -4.82 0.91 3.31
CA SER A 139 -4.97 -0.46 3.79
C SER A 139 -5.19 -1.40 2.60
N VAL A 140 -4.35 -2.44 2.49
CA VAL A 140 -4.41 -3.49 1.46
C VAL A 140 -4.41 -4.87 2.14
N ARG A 141 -5.22 -5.05 3.19
CA ARG A 141 -5.19 -6.30 3.96
C ARG A 141 -5.73 -7.49 3.20
N ASN A 142 -5.08 -8.64 3.36
CA ASN A 142 -5.45 -9.92 2.74
C ASN A 142 -5.58 -9.84 1.22
N VAL A 143 -4.88 -8.90 0.59
CA VAL A 143 -4.85 -8.68 -0.85
C VAL A 143 -3.75 -9.52 -1.48
N GLN A 144 -4.03 -10.06 -2.66
CA GLN A 144 -3.04 -10.78 -3.46
C GLN A 144 -2.34 -9.84 -4.45
N PHE A 145 -1.05 -10.07 -4.69
CA PHE A 145 -0.28 -9.35 -5.70
C PHE A 145 0.22 -10.35 -6.75
N MET A 146 -0.08 -10.08 -8.02
CA MET A 146 0.36 -10.94 -9.11
C MET A 146 1.86 -10.76 -9.37
N GLY A 147 2.65 -11.83 -9.30
CA GLY A 147 4.08 -11.78 -9.64
C GLY A 147 4.87 -10.76 -8.82
N ASN A 148 5.56 -9.81 -9.48
CA ASN A 148 6.34 -8.75 -8.83
C ASN A 148 5.53 -7.47 -8.55
N THR A 149 4.21 -7.50 -8.65
CA THR A 149 3.35 -6.32 -8.55
C THR A 149 3.46 -5.60 -7.20
N PHE A 150 3.81 -6.29 -6.11
CA PHE A 150 4.05 -5.65 -4.81
C PHE A 150 5.26 -4.70 -4.82
N ASP A 151 6.30 -5.02 -5.59
CA ASP A 151 7.45 -4.13 -5.77
C ASP A 151 7.06 -2.85 -6.53
N LEU A 152 6.20 -2.98 -7.54
CA LEU A 152 5.65 -1.83 -8.25
C LEU A 152 4.73 -1.00 -7.35
N PHE A 153 3.97 -1.65 -6.47
CA PHE A 153 3.06 -0.97 -5.56
C PHE A 153 3.83 -0.12 -4.55
N THR A 154 4.90 -0.66 -3.99
CA THR A 154 5.76 0.09 -3.07
C THR A 154 6.53 1.22 -3.77
N LYS A 155 6.82 1.12 -5.09
CA LYS A 155 7.28 2.27 -5.90
C LYS A 155 6.21 3.34 -6.05
N ALA A 156 4.96 2.96 -6.31
CA ALA A 156 3.85 3.90 -6.38
C ALA A 156 3.69 4.66 -5.05
N LEU A 157 3.73 3.95 -3.91
CA LEU A 157 3.68 4.57 -2.58
C LEU A 157 4.82 5.57 -2.34
N ALA A 158 6.00 5.34 -2.93
CA ALA A 158 7.12 6.27 -2.82
C ALA A 158 6.89 7.61 -3.56
N CYS A 159 5.93 7.67 -4.49
CA CYS A 159 5.50 8.91 -5.14
C CYS A 159 4.58 9.76 -4.26
N ALA A 160 3.94 9.20 -3.24
CA ALA A 160 3.12 9.96 -2.32
C ALA A 160 3.95 11.01 -1.56
N LYS A 161 3.30 12.12 -1.17
CA LYS A 161 3.96 13.12 -0.32
C LYS A 161 4.14 12.59 1.09
N LYS A 162 3.09 11.99 1.65
CA LYS A 162 3.03 11.43 3.01
C LYS A 162 1.95 10.35 3.11
N ILE A 163 2.18 9.35 3.96
CA ILE A 163 1.26 8.28 4.33
C ILE A 163 1.31 8.15 5.86
N ASP A 164 0.23 8.49 6.55
CA ASP A 164 0.21 8.48 8.01
C ASP A 164 0.09 7.05 8.57
N SER A 165 -0.71 6.20 7.94
CA SER A 165 -0.73 4.76 8.21
C SER A 165 -0.75 3.92 6.94
N LEU A 166 0.13 2.92 6.87
CA LEU A 166 0.11 1.89 5.85
C LEU A 166 -0.10 0.52 6.52
N ASP A 167 -1.15 -0.16 6.10
CA ASP A 167 -1.51 -1.50 6.56
C ASP A 167 -1.50 -2.49 5.39
N VAL A 168 -0.55 -3.43 5.45
CA VAL A 168 -0.34 -4.49 4.46
C VAL A 168 -0.55 -5.88 5.07
N SER A 169 -1.31 -5.96 6.16
CA SER A 169 -1.51 -7.18 6.94
C SER A 169 -2.13 -8.31 6.12
N GLY A 170 -1.68 -9.54 6.33
CA GLY A 170 -2.15 -10.71 5.60
C GLY A 170 -1.69 -10.79 4.13
N VAL A 171 -0.89 -9.83 3.65
CA VAL A 171 -0.22 -9.95 2.36
C VAL A 171 1.00 -10.85 2.51
N ALA A 172 0.98 -12.03 1.87
CA ALA A 172 2.03 -13.05 1.95
C ALA A 172 3.31 -12.66 1.16
N MET A 173 3.94 -11.55 1.55
CA MET A 173 5.02 -10.92 0.81
C MET A 173 6.43 -11.44 1.20
N GLY A 174 6.57 -12.01 2.40
CA GLY A 174 7.84 -12.54 2.90
C GLY A 174 8.96 -11.50 2.99
N ASN A 175 10.20 -11.99 3.03
CA ASN A 175 11.40 -11.14 3.19
C ASN A 175 11.63 -10.19 2.00
N GLU A 176 11.33 -10.61 0.78
CA GLU A 176 11.48 -9.75 -0.41
C GLU A 176 10.44 -8.64 -0.43
N GLY A 177 9.22 -8.89 0.04
CA GLY A 177 8.23 -7.82 0.25
C GLY A 177 8.69 -6.77 1.24
N ALA A 178 9.20 -7.19 2.40
CA ALA A 178 9.80 -6.29 3.38
C ALA A 178 10.97 -5.48 2.79
N ARG A 179 11.75 -6.07 1.87
CA ARG A 179 12.80 -5.36 1.13
C ARG A 179 12.21 -4.32 0.17
N SER A 180 11.15 -4.64 -0.56
CA SER A 180 10.49 -3.68 -1.47
C SER A 180 9.91 -2.49 -0.71
N LEU A 181 9.37 -2.66 0.50
CA LEU A 181 8.83 -1.56 1.32
C LEU A 181 9.88 -0.48 1.66
N VAL A 182 11.17 -0.82 1.72
CA VAL A 182 12.28 0.13 2.01
C VAL A 182 12.19 1.39 1.16
N GLN A 183 11.75 1.28 -0.10
CA GLN A 183 11.70 2.41 -1.03
C GLN A 183 10.65 3.47 -0.69
N CYS A 184 9.59 3.11 0.05
CA CYS A 184 8.54 4.04 0.47
C CYS A 184 8.54 4.36 1.97
N LEU A 185 9.43 3.76 2.78
CA LEU A 185 9.46 3.98 4.24
C LEU A 185 9.62 5.45 4.67
N GLU A 186 10.27 6.31 3.88
CA GLU A 186 10.38 7.75 4.18
C GLU A 186 9.02 8.49 4.12
N LYS A 187 8.01 7.86 3.51
CA LYS A 187 6.66 8.42 3.39
C LYS A 187 5.76 7.99 4.53
N ILE A 188 6.12 6.94 5.27
CA ILE A 188 5.23 6.20 6.15
C ILE A 188 5.51 6.54 7.62
N ASN A 189 4.49 6.95 8.36
CA ASN A 189 4.60 7.21 9.80
C ASN A 189 4.23 6.00 10.67
N LYS A 190 3.24 5.21 10.26
CA LYS A 190 2.83 3.96 10.91
C LYS A 190 2.81 2.83 9.89
N LEU A 191 3.44 1.71 10.22
CA LEU A 191 3.51 0.54 9.35
C LEU A 191 2.99 -0.69 10.09
N GLU A 192 1.93 -1.30 9.54
CA GLU A 192 1.30 -2.52 10.04
C GLU A 192 1.50 -3.66 9.04
N MET A 193 2.16 -4.73 9.47
CA MET A 193 2.54 -5.87 8.64
C MET A 193 2.14 -7.21 9.29
N LEU A 194 0.91 -7.34 9.78
CA LEU A 194 0.52 -8.51 10.56
C LEU A 194 0.47 -9.77 9.69
N GLY A 195 1.13 -10.86 10.11
CA GLY A 195 1.00 -12.16 9.44
C GLY A 195 1.48 -12.18 7.98
N CYS A 196 2.47 -11.37 7.62
CA CYS A 196 2.96 -11.23 6.24
C CYS A 196 4.04 -12.24 5.82
N GLY A 197 4.37 -13.21 6.69
CA GLY A 197 5.42 -14.21 6.47
C GLY A 197 6.84 -13.62 6.47
N VAL A 198 7.03 -12.44 7.07
CA VAL A 198 8.35 -11.81 7.20
C VAL A 198 9.16 -12.57 8.24
N GLY A 199 10.47 -12.72 8.02
CA GLY A 199 11.39 -13.25 9.01
C GLY A 199 12.55 -12.30 9.32
N GLY A 200 13.53 -12.77 10.09
CA GLY A 200 14.68 -11.95 10.49
C GLY A 200 15.48 -11.35 9.31
N GLY A 201 15.46 -11.98 8.13
CA GLY A 201 16.05 -11.44 6.90
C GLY A 201 15.32 -10.21 6.37
N GLY A 202 13.99 -10.24 6.32
CA GLY A 202 13.15 -9.11 5.92
C GLY A 202 13.25 -7.95 6.89
N VAL A 203 13.17 -8.25 8.20
CA VAL A 203 13.35 -7.25 9.27
C VAL A 203 14.71 -6.56 9.21
N LYS A 204 15.78 -7.25 8.78
CA LYS A 204 17.08 -6.61 8.54
C LYS A 204 16.97 -5.46 7.54
N TYR A 205 16.26 -5.63 6.43
CA TYR A 205 16.09 -4.57 5.43
C TYR A 205 15.32 -3.37 6.01
N LEU A 206 14.22 -3.64 6.71
CA LEU A 206 13.43 -2.61 7.37
C LEU A 206 14.28 -1.85 8.40
N ALA A 207 14.96 -2.54 9.31
CA ALA A 207 15.75 -1.91 10.37
C ALA A 207 16.91 -1.05 9.82
N GLU A 208 17.59 -1.51 8.77
CA GLU A 208 18.67 -0.76 8.12
C GLU A 208 18.18 0.52 7.45
N LYS A 209 16.91 0.58 7.02
CA LYS A 209 16.30 1.79 6.48
C LYS A 209 15.69 2.68 7.58
N ILE A 210 15.00 2.10 8.56
CA ILE A 210 14.37 2.83 9.67
C ILE A 210 15.40 3.65 10.45
N LYS A 211 16.60 3.09 10.68
CA LYS A 211 17.68 3.81 11.38
C LYS A 211 18.12 5.11 10.67
N THR A 212 17.88 5.24 9.36
CA THR A 212 18.28 6.41 8.56
C THR A 212 17.13 7.38 8.30
N LEU A 213 15.92 7.09 8.76
CA LEU A 213 14.76 7.96 8.53
C LEU A 213 15.00 9.34 9.14
N SER A 214 14.56 10.36 8.42
CA SER A 214 14.66 11.77 8.87
C SER A 214 13.92 12.00 10.19
N THR A 215 12.76 11.35 10.36
CA THR A 215 11.92 11.42 11.55
C THR A 215 11.74 10.02 12.15
N PRO A 216 11.55 9.89 13.48
CA PRO A 216 11.17 8.61 14.08
C PRO A 216 9.81 8.14 13.55
N MET A 217 9.71 6.84 13.26
CA MET A 217 8.45 6.18 12.95
C MET A 217 7.60 6.06 14.22
N GLU A 218 6.32 6.36 14.12
CA GLU A 218 5.40 6.31 15.26
C GLU A 218 5.07 4.87 15.65
N LEU A 219 4.76 4.02 14.68
CA LEU A 219 4.39 2.63 14.91
C LEU A 219 5.04 1.70 13.89
N LEU A 220 5.65 0.63 14.40
CA LEU A 220 6.03 -0.54 13.62
C LEU A 220 5.36 -1.78 14.23
N ASP A 221 4.36 -2.31 13.54
CA ASP A 221 3.68 -3.54 13.94
C ASP A 221 4.09 -4.71 13.03
N LEU A 222 4.75 -5.69 13.64
CA LEU A 222 5.26 -6.90 13.00
C LEU A 222 4.59 -8.16 13.54
N THR A 223 3.44 -8.04 14.22
CA THR A 223 2.75 -9.14 14.89
C THR A 223 2.50 -10.34 13.96
N GLY A 224 2.67 -11.55 14.49
CA GLY A 224 2.40 -12.79 13.76
C GLY A 224 3.38 -13.12 12.62
N ASN A 225 4.58 -12.53 12.63
CA ASN A 225 5.65 -12.84 11.68
C ASN A 225 6.74 -13.74 12.30
N ARG A 226 7.56 -14.41 11.49
CA ARG A 226 8.57 -15.36 11.96
C ARG A 226 9.93 -14.69 12.24
N ILE A 227 9.91 -13.64 13.06
CA ILE A 227 11.06 -12.74 13.23
C ILE A 227 12.23 -13.42 13.94
N GLY A 228 11.93 -14.14 15.02
CA GLY A 228 12.91 -14.88 15.82
C GLY A 228 13.98 -14.00 16.49
N ASN A 229 14.86 -14.63 17.28
CA ASN A 229 15.92 -13.93 18.03
C ASN A 229 16.87 -13.12 17.12
N ASN A 230 17.19 -13.67 15.93
CA ASN A 230 18.06 -13.00 14.98
C ASN A 230 17.41 -11.74 14.43
N GLY A 231 16.11 -11.75 14.14
CA GLY A 231 15.36 -10.56 13.73
C GLY A 231 15.27 -9.53 14.86
N ALA A 232 15.02 -9.96 16.09
CA ALA A 232 15.04 -9.09 17.27
C ALA A 232 16.37 -8.33 17.41
N LYS A 233 17.50 -9.04 17.25
CA LYS A 233 18.84 -8.44 17.23
C LYS A 233 19.00 -7.39 16.13
N LYS A 234 18.38 -7.58 14.96
CA LYS A 234 18.43 -6.62 13.86
C LYS A 234 17.61 -5.37 14.16
N LEU A 235 16.44 -5.50 14.81
CA LEU A 235 15.65 -4.33 15.23
C LEU A 235 16.40 -3.42 16.20
N CYS A 236 17.33 -3.95 17.01
CA CYS A 236 18.11 -3.15 17.95
C CYS A 236 18.84 -1.94 17.31
N VAL A 237 19.20 -2.00 16.03
CA VAL A 237 19.91 -0.90 15.35
C VAL A 237 19.02 0.31 15.09
N CYS A 238 17.69 0.13 15.05
CA CYS A 238 16.73 1.16 14.68
C CYS A 238 15.76 1.56 15.80
N LEU A 239 15.81 0.95 17.00
CA LEU A 239 14.86 1.26 18.09
C LEU A 239 14.81 2.74 18.50
N HIS A 240 15.91 3.49 18.36
CA HIS A 240 15.94 4.93 18.59
C HIS A 240 15.15 5.76 17.56
N LYS A 241 14.63 5.12 16.51
CA LYS A 241 13.79 5.69 15.46
C LYS A 241 12.39 5.08 15.44
N VAL A 242 11.98 4.36 16.48
CA VAL A 242 10.64 3.73 16.59
C VAL A 242 10.04 4.08 17.95
N ARG A 243 8.82 4.64 17.97
CA ARG A 243 8.13 5.02 19.21
C ARG A 243 7.31 3.87 19.79
N SER A 244 6.49 3.21 18.98
CA SER A 244 5.73 2.01 19.35
C SER A 244 6.18 0.82 18.50
N LEU A 245 6.48 -0.30 19.16
CA LEU A 245 6.96 -1.52 18.49
C LEU A 245 6.14 -2.73 18.95
N TYR A 246 5.45 -3.37 18.00
CA TYR A 246 4.63 -4.54 18.27
C TYR A 246 5.26 -5.79 17.67
N LEU A 247 5.46 -6.79 18.53
CA LEU A 247 6.16 -8.03 18.23
C LEU A 247 5.41 -9.23 18.82
N GLU A 248 4.08 -9.17 18.96
CA GLU A 248 3.31 -10.32 19.40
C GLU A 248 3.44 -11.50 18.43
N GLN A 249 3.51 -12.72 18.96
CA GLN A 249 3.56 -13.95 18.15
C GLN A 249 4.71 -13.93 17.10
N CYS A 250 5.87 -13.40 17.48
CA CYS A 250 7.01 -13.18 16.58
C CYS A 250 8.09 -14.27 16.63
N GLU A 251 7.78 -15.42 17.25
CA GLU A 251 8.73 -16.52 17.52
C GLU A 251 9.96 -16.07 18.33
N LEU A 252 9.80 -15.06 19.20
CA LEU A 252 10.87 -14.62 20.08
C LEU A 252 11.02 -15.60 21.25
N SER A 253 12.26 -15.90 21.60
CA SER A 253 12.60 -16.56 22.86
C SER A 253 13.15 -15.54 23.86
N GLY A 254 13.48 -16.01 25.07
CA GLY A 254 14.08 -15.19 26.11
C GLY A 254 15.31 -14.42 25.62
N ASP A 255 16.20 -15.04 24.83
CA ASP A 255 17.40 -14.38 24.28
C ASP A 255 17.08 -13.21 23.34
N GLY A 256 16.01 -13.32 22.56
CA GLY A 256 15.56 -12.24 21.67
C GLY A 256 15.07 -11.04 22.46
N ILE A 257 14.25 -11.31 23.49
CA ILE A 257 13.70 -10.28 24.37
C ILE A 257 14.78 -9.63 25.23
N LYS A 258 15.73 -10.41 25.78
CA LYS A 258 16.89 -9.89 26.50
C LYS A 258 17.69 -8.89 25.67
N GLN A 259 17.91 -9.19 24.38
CA GLN A 259 18.61 -8.27 23.47
C GLN A 259 17.84 -6.97 23.24
N LEU A 260 16.51 -7.05 23.04
CA LEU A 260 15.66 -5.86 22.91
C LEU A 260 15.70 -5.03 24.20
N ALA A 261 15.47 -5.64 25.35
CA ALA A 261 15.47 -4.96 26.65
C ALA A 261 16.81 -4.26 26.95
N GLN A 262 17.94 -4.93 26.68
CA GLN A 262 19.27 -4.34 26.83
C GLN A 262 19.48 -3.12 25.91
N ARG A 263 18.93 -3.14 24.69
CA ARG A 263 19.01 -2.00 23.78
C ARG A 263 18.10 -0.86 24.24
N ILE A 264 16.87 -1.17 24.65
CA ILE A 264 15.85 -0.20 25.09
C ILE A 264 16.32 0.58 26.31
N ARG A 265 16.95 -0.10 27.26
CA ARG A 265 17.55 0.54 28.45
C ARG A 265 18.55 1.66 28.10
N ARG A 266 19.15 1.61 26.91
CA ARG A 266 20.16 2.56 26.40
C ARG A 266 19.59 3.55 25.37
N LEU A 267 18.26 3.68 25.28
CA LEU A 267 17.66 4.72 24.46
C LEU A 267 17.72 6.05 25.20
N ASP A 268 17.98 7.13 24.46
CA ASP A 268 17.98 8.48 25.01
C ASP A 268 16.54 8.85 25.42
N GLU A 269 15.61 8.70 24.48
CA GLU A 269 14.18 8.92 24.66
C GLU A 269 13.44 7.61 25.01
N PRO A 270 12.40 7.66 25.87
CA PRO A 270 11.57 6.50 26.17
C PRO A 270 10.73 6.09 24.95
N MET A 271 10.53 4.78 24.78
CA MET A 271 9.54 4.24 23.87
C MET A 271 8.13 4.47 24.43
N VAL A 272 7.16 4.67 23.53
CA VAL A 272 5.76 4.87 23.88
C VAL A 272 5.16 3.52 24.27
N GLU A 273 5.15 2.56 23.34
CA GLU A 273 4.59 1.23 23.59
C GLU A 273 5.54 0.12 23.12
N LEU A 274 5.59 -0.96 23.88
CA LEU A 274 6.22 -2.20 23.49
C LEU A 274 5.27 -3.36 23.73
N HIS A 275 5.01 -4.14 22.67
CA HIS A 275 4.21 -5.34 22.79
C HIS A 275 5.03 -6.59 22.46
N LEU A 276 4.99 -7.56 23.37
CA LEU A 276 5.75 -8.81 23.31
C LEU A 276 4.88 -10.05 23.57
N GLY A 277 3.55 -9.88 23.61
CA GLY A 277 2.58 -10.93 23.92
C GLY A 277 2.75 -12.21 23.08
N SER A 278 2.34 -13.33 23.66
CA SER A 278 2.36 -14.65 22.99
C SER A 278 3.73 -15.02 22.35
N ASN A 279 4.85 -14.62 22.97
CA ASN A 279 6.21 -15.11 22.67
C ASN A 279 6.71 -16.04 23.79
N ASN A 280 7.82 -16.73 23.58
CA ASN A 280 8.47 -17.52 24.62
C ASN A 280 9.39 -16.64 25.47
N ILE A 281 9.05 -16.45 26.74
CA ILE A 281 9.67 -15.42 27.59
C ILE A 281 10.35 -15.98 28.85
N GLU A 282 10.76 -17.24 28.84
CA GLU A 282 11.44 -17.82 30.00
C GLU A 282 12.64 -16.97 30.46
N ASP A 283 12.70 -16.67 31.75
CA ASP A 283 13.80 -15.97 32.43
C ASP A 283 14.14 -14.56 31.89
N VAL A 284 13.14 -13.75 31.47
CA VAL A 284 13.38 -12.36 31.00
C VAL A 284 12.89 -11.25 31.94
N THR A 285 12.30 -11.63 33.07
CA THR A 285 11.68 -10.72 34.06
C THR A 285 12.63 -9.59 34.45
N ASP A 286 13.85 -9.91 34.87
CA ASP A 286 14.83 -8.92 35.33
C ASP A 286 15.28 -7.97 34.21
N ASP A 287 15.42 -8.48 32.98
CA ASP A 287 15.80 -7.68 31.83
C ASP A 287 14.70 -6.67 31.47
N LEU A 288 13.43 -7.10 31.47
CA LEU A 288 12.27 -6.23 31.25
C LEU A 288 12.13 -5.18 32.36
N LEU A 289 12.24 -5.57 33.64
CA LEU A 289 12.19 -4.63 34.76
C LEU A 289 13.27 -3.53 34.64
N ARG A 290 14.45 -3.87 34.14
CA ARG A 290 15.55 -2.91 33.93
C ARG A 290 15.32 -1.94 32.78
N CYS A 291 14.44 -2.24 31.83
CA CYS A 291 14.12 -1.32 30.72
C CYS A 291 12.78 -0.59 30.90
N LEU A 292 11.95 -0.95 31.88
CA LEU A 292 10.69 -0.25 32.19
C LEU A 292 10.80 1.28 32.29
N PRO A 293 11.85 1.88 32.90
CA PRO A 293 11.99 3.35 32.92
C PRO A 293 12.12 4.01 31.54
N LYS A 294 12.30 3.22 30.48
CA LYS A 294 12.41 3.63 29.07
C LYS A 294 11.22 3.20 28.23
N ILE A 295 10.12 2.76 28.85
CA ILE A 295 8.90 2.31 28.17
C ILE A 295 7.68 2.89 28.91
N ASN A 296 6.81 3.62 28.22
CA ASN A 296 5.61 4.17 28.86
C ASN A 296 4.53 3.09 29.07
N GLN A 297 4.34 2.20 28.09
CA GLN A 297 3.38 1.10 28.15
C GLN A 297 4.02 -0.21 27.65
N LEU A 298 3.96 -1.26 28.48
CA LEU A 298 4.49 -2.59 28.18
C LEU A 298 3.37 -3.62 28.18
N HIS A 299 3.21 -4.33 27.07
CA HIS A 299 2.20 -5.38 26.90
C HIS A 299 2.88 -6.75 26.73
N VAL A 300 2.61 -7.65 27.66
CA VAL A 300 3.23 -8.98 27.77
C VAL A 300 2.17 -10.06 28.05
N ASN A 301 0.92 -9.87 27.61
CA ASN A 301 -0.13 -10.85 27.88
C ASN A 301 0.19 -12.21 27.22
N GLU A 302 -0.12 -13.29 27.93
CA GLU A 302 0.28 -14.68 27.58
C GLU A 302 1.79 -14.94 27.57
N CYS A 303 2.60 -13.98 28.01
CA CYS A 303 3.97 -14.24 28.40
C CYS A 303 3.93 -14.94 29.77
N THR A 304 4.46 -16.15 29.89
CA THR A 304 4.62 -16.87 31.17
C THR A 304 5.62 -16.14 32.08
N LEU A 305 5.20 -15.06 32.74
CA LEU A 305 5.98 -14.36 33.76
C LEU A 305 5.66 -15.00 35.11
N PRO A 306 6.55 -15.82 35.71
CA PRO A 306 6.23 -16.47 36.97
C PRO A 306 6.08 -15.48 38.15
N HIS A 307 6.52 -14.21 38.05
CA HIS A 307 6.70 -13.35 39.22
C HIS A 307 6.45 -11.83 39.08
N ILE A 308 5.60 -11.36 38.15
CA ILE A 308 5.22 -9.93 38.11
C ILE A 308 3.71 -9.79 38.35
N LYS A 309 3.34 -9.13 39.46
CA LYS A 309 2.07 -8.41 39.53
C LYS A 309 2.32 -7.05 38.88
N LEU A 310 1.69 -6.83 37.72
CA LEU A 310 1.56 -5.51 37.11
C LEU A 310 0.72 -4.60 38.01
#